data_AF-A0A251MYA4-F1
#
_entry.id   AF-A0A251MYA4-F1
#
_cell.length_a   1.000
_cell.length_b   1.000
_cell.length_c   1.000
_cell.angle_alpha   90.00
_cell.angle_beta   90.00
_cell.angle_gamma   90.00
#
_symmetry.space_group_name_H-M   'P 1'
#
loop_
_entity.id
_entity.type
_entity.pdbx_description
1 polymer ?
#
loop_
_entity_poly.entity_id
_entity_poly.type
_entity_poly.pdbx_seq_one_letter_code
_entity_poly.pdbx_strand_id
1 'polypeptide(L)'
;MDPCPFVRILVGDLTVKYPTASRPSSATVHPSSSPCFCKIKLTNFPHQSSTVPLILSNGQNLDTTTHDHSLSACFNLNKTQIESLASKRPCLKLSIYTGGVGATCGLHSGKLLGRVIVPLSELVLAESRPVVYQNGWVAIGGGKKNGSGSSSAQLFLSVRAEPDPRFVFQFDGEPECSPQVFQVQGTVKQPVFTCKFGFRDMQSRSMSSEPGTPRNWLPFGGAHKEQSGKERKGWSITIHDLSGSPVAAASMVTPFVASPGSHCVSRSNPGAWLILRPNEGTWQPWGRLESWLERGGSDTVGYRFELQNTTLANSTLGAKTGGKFSIDLTSSLTPANSPHSSFDFGSGTGSRPGSGSGSDFGFGLFPQLIQRGFVMSSTVEGVGKCSKPEVEVGVQHVTCTEDAAAYVALAAAMDLSMDACRPFSQKLRKELRQQ
;
A
#
# COMPACT_ATOMS: atom_id res chain seq x y z
N MET A 1 -14.00 16.05 -13.00
CA MET A 1 -14.07 14.81 -12.21
C MET A 1 -14.56 15.19 -10.83
N ASP A 2 -15.64 14.59 -10.35
CA ASP A 2 -16.19 14.87 -9.02
C ASP A 2 -15.77 13.82 -7.98
N PRO A 3 -15.21 14.22 -6.82
CA PRO A 3 -14.73 13.26 -5.83
C PRO A 3 -15.88 12.67 -5.00
N CYS A 4 -15.63 11.47 -4.48
CA CYS A 4 -16.43 10.82 -3.45
C CYS A 4 -15.93 11.22 -2.06
N PRO A 5 -16.84 11.40 -1.08
CA PRO A 5 -16.46 11.64 0.30
C PRO A 5 -15.93 10.35 0.94
N PHE A 6 -14.73 10.45 1.51
CA PHE A 6 -14.16 9.45 2.39
C PHE A 6 -13.60 10.15 3.63
N VAL A 7 -13.52 9.40 4.73
CA VAL A 7 -12.96 9.84 5.99
C VAL A 7 -11.89 8.86 6.43
N ARG A 8 -10.78 9.38 6.96
CA ARG A 8 -9.72 8.57 7.56
C ARG A 8 -9.69 8.80 9.07
N ILE A 9 -9.85 7.73 9.85
CA ILE A 9 -9.64 7.76 11.29
C ILE A 9 -8.19 7.33 11.55
N LEU A 10 -7.41 8.25 12.11
CA LEU A 10 -6.01 8.10 12.42
C LEU A 10 -5.86 7.90 13.93
N VAL A 11 -5.14 6.85 14.30
CA VAL A 11 -4.78 6.53 15.69
C VAL A 11 -3.27 6.53 15.77
N GLY A 12 -2.70 7.43 16.57
CA GLY A 12 -1.26 7.58 16.68
C GLY A 12 -0.82 7.96 18.09
N ASP A 13 0.48 8.20 18.19
CA ASP A 13 1.13 8.71 19.40
C ASP A 13 0.85 7.83 20.63
N LEU A 14 0.77 6.50 20.45
CA LEU A 14 0.48 5.60 21.56
C LEU A 14 1.70 5.52 22.49
N THR A 15 1.53 5.86 23.77
CA THR A 15 2.61 5.73 24.78
C THR A 15 2.04 5.40 26.15
N VAL A 16 2.56 4.35 26.80
CA VAL A 16 2.11 3.96 28.14
C VAL A 16 3.08 4.46 29.20
N LYS A 17 2.54 5.14 30.20
CA LYS A 17 3.25 5.56 31.42
C LYS A 17 2.83 4.67 32.58
N TYR A 18 3.81 4.07 33.24
CA TYR A 18 3.58 3.29 34.46
C TYR A 18 4.06 4.09 35.68
N PRO A 19 3.28 4.15 36.77
CA PRO A 19 3.77 4.64 38.03
C PRO A 19 4.64 3.58 38.72
N THR A 20 5.86 3.96 39.02
CA THR A 20 6.84 3.09 39.66
C THR A 20 6.33 2.67 41.05
N ALA A 21 6.12 1.38 41.28
CA ALA A 21 5.91 0.87 42.63
C ALA A 21 7.23 1.01 43.41
N SER A 22 7.15 1.36 44.70
CA SER A 22 8.30 1.34 45.61
C SER A 22 8.87 -0.09 45.68
N ARG A 23 10.02 -0.29 45.04
CA ARG A 23 11.02 -1.37 45.22
C ARG A 23 10.46 -2.79 45.50
N PRO A 24 10.46 -3.72 44.51
CA PRO A 24 10.40 -5.14 44.81
C PRO A 24 11.79 -5.63 45.26
N SER A 25 11.84 -6.29 46.41
CA SER A 25 12.91 -7.19 46.79
C SER A 25 12.99 -8.36 45.80
N SER A 26 14.20 -8.60 45.27
CA SER A 26 14.63 -9.80 44.54
C SER A 26 13.77 -10.28 43.36
N ALA A 27 14.04 -9.75 42.16
CA ALA A 27 13.92 -10.48 40.89
C ALA A 27 14.85 -9.87 39.84
N THR A 28 15.75 -10.69 39.28
CA THR A 28 16.88 -10.32 38.39
C THR A 28 16.46 -9.90 36.97
N VAL A 29 15.28 -9.32 36.77
CA VAL A 29 14.86 -8.78 35.46
C VAL A 29 14.13 -7.45 35.65
N HIS A 30 14.73 -6.38 35.13
CA HIS A 30 14.17 -5.03 35.16
C HIS A 30 12.81 -4.97 34.43
N PRO A 31 11.74 -4.41 35.01
CA PRO A 31 10.41 -4.31 34.38
C PRO A 31 10.35 -3.34 33.17
N SER A 32 11.49 -2.75 32.78
CA SER A 32 11.64 -1.82 31.65
C SER A 32 11.71 -2.49 30.27
N SER A 33 11.73 -3.82 30.19
CA SER A 33 12.06 -4.56 28.95
C SER A 33 10.92 -5.39 28.35
N SER A 34 9.73 -5.43 28.98
CA SER A 34 8.61 -6.19 28.42
C SER A 34 7.88 -5.37 27.36
N PRO A 35 7.78 -5.82 26.10
CA PRO A 35 7.06 -5.07 25.07
C PRO A 35 5.58 -4.94 25.46
N CYS A 36 5.02 -3.75 25.24
CA CYS A 36 3.58 -3.54 25.26
C CYS A 36 3.04 -3.55 23.84
N PHE A 37 1.83 -4.05 23.68
CA PHE A 37 1.11 -3.96 22.42
C PHE A 37 -0.33 -3.51 22.66
N CYS A 38 -0.86 -2.75 21.73
CA CYS A 38 -2.23 -2.27 21.72
C CYS A 38 -3.00 -2.96 20.61
N LYS A 39 -4.16 -3.53 20.95
CA LYS A 39 -5.17 -3.98 19.99
C LYS A 39 -6.19 -2.88 19.80
N ILE A 40 -6.34 -2.41 18.57
CA ILE A 40 -7.20 -1.30 18.17
C ILE A 40 -8.37 -1.87 17.35
N LYS A 41 -9.59 -1.62 17.82
CA LYS A 41 -10.82 -2.16 17.21
C LYS A 41 -11.82 -1.05 16.93
N LEU A 42 -12.25 -0.96 15.68
CA LEU A 42 -13.42 -0.21 15.25
C LEU A 42 -14.53 -1.19 14.84
N THR A 43 -15.79 -0.87 15.15
CA THR A 43 -16.94 -1.74 14.83
C THR A 43 -17.03 -2.01 13.33
N ASN A 44 -17.18 -3.27 12.93
CA ASN A 44 -17.25 -3.75 11.53
C ASN A 44 -15.95 -3.60 10.70
N PHE A 45 -14.82 -3.28 11.33
CA PHE A 45 -13.52 -3.24 10.68
C PHE A 45 -12.57 -4.32 11.23
N PRO A 46 -11.57 -4.75 10.43
CA PRO A 46 -10.56 -5.69 10.91
C PRO A 46 -9.77 -5.10 12.07
N HIS A 47 -9.34 -5.97 12.98
CA HIS A 47 -8.53 -5.59 14.13
C HIS A 47 -7.12 -5.19 13.68
N GLN A 48 -6.64 -4.04 14.18
CA GLN A 48 -5.25 -3.60 13.98
C GLN A 48 -4.49 -3.71 15.29
N SER A 49 -3.19 -4.00 15.24
CA SER A 49 -2.33 -4.09 16.43
C SER A 49 -1.06 -3.30 16.20
N SER A 50 -0.58 -2.63 17.25
CA SER A 50 0.64 -1.84 17.23
C SER A 50 1.43 -2.03 18.51
N THR A 51 2.76 -1.95 18.42
CA THR A 51 3.64 -1.94 19.59
C THR A 51 3.56 -0.57 20.26
N VAL A 52 3.62 -0.54 21.60
CA VAL A 52 3.48 0.68 22.36
C VAL A 52 4.71 0.88 23.23
N PRO A 53 5.45 1.99 23.08
CA PRO A 53 6.57 2.31 23.95
C PRO A 53 6.11 2.51 25.40
N LEU A 54 6.95 2.05 26.33
CA LEU A 54 6.75 2.20 27.77
C LEU A 54 7.69 3.26 28.33
N ILE A 55 7.13 4.23 29.03
CA ILE A 55 7.89 5.24 29.79
C ILE A 55 7.74 4.95 31.28
N LEU A 56 8.88 4.78 31.96
CA LEU A 56 8.97 4.68 33.42
C LEU A 56 9.08 6.08 34.02
N SER A 57 8.29 6.35 35.06
CA SER A 57 8.24 7.67 35.69
C SER A 57 9.47 7.93 36.56
N ASN A 58 10.59 8.33 35.96
CA ASN A 58 11.73 8.92 36.67
C ASN A 58 11.88 10.38 36.26
N GLY A 59 11.18 11.29 36.97
CA GLY A 59 11.57 12.68 37.24
C GLY A 59 12.08 13.63 36.14
N GLN A 60 12.09 13.26 34.86
CA GLN A 60 12.54 14.13 33.78
C GLN A 60 11.32 14.55 32.96
N ASN A 61 10.95 15.82 33.09
CA ASN A 61 10.13 16.49 32.11
C ASN A 61 10.88 16.43 30.78
N LEU A 62 10.37 15.65 29.84
CA LEU A 62 10.80 15.78 28.46
C LEU A 62 10.01 16.94 27.88
N ASP A 63 10.67 18.08 27.76
CA ASP A 63 10.14 19.24 27.07
C ASP A 63 9.77 18.86 25.63
N THR A 64 8.59 19.32 25.28
CA THR A 64 7.87 19.14 24.02
C THR A 64 8.60 19.81 22.86
N THR A 65 9.41 19.08 22.11
CA THR A 65 9.76 19.45 20.72
C THR A 65 10.15 18.19 19.95
N THR A 66 9.65 18.07 18.71
CA THR A 66 9.76 16.93 17.78
C THR A 66 8.99 15.66 18.19
N HIS A 67 7.66 15.74 18.21
CA HIS A 67 6.83 14.54 18.05
C HIS A 67 6.79 14.16 16.58
N ASP A 68 7.63 13.20 16.16
CA ASP A 68 7.32 12.43 14.96
C ASP A 68 5.98 11.73 15.23
N HIS A 69 4.91 12.17 14.56
CA HIS A 69 3.57 11.62 14.72
C HIS A 69 3.51 10.18 14.21
N SER A 70 3.90 9.24 15.06
CA SER A 70 3.92 7.82 14.75
C SER A 70 2.48 7.30 14.65
N LEU A 71 2.09 6.85 13.45
CA LEU A 71 0.76 6.31 13.20
C LEU A 71 0.70 4.83 13.60
N SER A 72 -0.21 4.49 14.51
CA SER A 72 -0.39 3.14 15.03
C SER A 72 -1.51 2.36 14.34
N ALA A 73 -2.55 3.05 13.85
CA ALA A 73 -3.62 2.46 13.04
C ALA A 73 -4.32 3.51 12.17
N CYS A 74 -4.87 3.05 11.04
CA CYS A 74 -5.66 3.86 10.12
C CYS A 74 -6.89 3.10 9.65
N PHE A 75 -8.07 3.71 9.77
CA PHE A 75 -9.31 3.19 9.21
C PHE A 75 -9.80 4.12 8.12
N ASN A 76 -10.02 3.57 6.92
CA ASN A 76 -10.55 4.29 5.78
C ASN A 76 -12.04 3.98 5.67
N LEU A 77 -12.89 5.01 5.64
CA LEU A 77 -14.34 4.86 5.60
C LEU A 77 -14.88 5.52 4.34
N ASN A 78 -15.69 4.78 3.59
CA ASN A 78 -16.50 5.33 2.51
C ASN A 78 -17.82 5.92 3.06
N LYS A 79 -18.56 6.62 2.20
CA LYS A 79 -19.85 7.25 2.57
C LYS A 79 -20.82 6.32 3.31
N THR A 80 -21.05 5.11 2.78
CA THR A 80 -22.03 4.17 3.38
C THR A 80 -21.56 3.64 4.73
N GLN A 81 -20.25 3.46 4.92
CA GLN A 81 -19.66 3.10 6.21
C GLN A 81 -19.76 4.23 7.23
N ILE A 82 -19.57 5.49 6.81
CA ILE A 82 -19.72 6.66 7.69
C ILE A 82 -21.16 6.74 8.21
N GLU A 83 -22.15 6.69 7.32
CA GLU A 83 -23.58 6.72 7.67
C GLU A 83 -23.96 5.54 8.59
N SER A 84 -23.49 4.33 8.25
CA SER A 84 -23.74 3.12 9.04
C SER A 84 -23.13 3.21 10.44
N LEU A 85 -21.90 3.73 10.58
CA LEU A 85 -21.27 3.92 11.89
C LEU A 85 -21.95 5.02 12.69
N ALA A 86 -22.27 6.15 12.08
CA ALA A 86 -22.93 7.28 12.73
C ALA A 86 -24.26 6.88 13.37
N SER A 87 -25.01 5.96 12.73
CA SER A 87 -26.27 5.44 13.26
C SER A 87 -26.15 4.63 14.57
N LYS A 88 -24.95 4.13 14.92
CA LYS A 88 -24.73 3.15 16.01
C LYS A 88 -23.83 3.66 17.15
N ARG A 89 -23.75 4.99 17.37
CA ARG A 89 -22.85 5.63 18.37
C ARG A 89 -21.44 5.03 18.29
N PRO A 90 -20.68 5.35 17.23
CA PRO A 90 -19.44 4.65 16.93
C PRO A 90 -18.41 4.89 18.04
N CYS A 91 -17.67 3.83 18.40
CA CYS A 91 -16.59 3.92 19.38
C CYS A 91 -15.37 3.12 18.93
N LEU A 92 -14.20 3.68 19.19
CA LEU A 92 -12.92 3.03 19.01
C LEU A 92 -12.49 2.39 20.33
N LYS A 93 -12.17 1.10 20.32
CA LYS A 93 -11.75 0.36 21.51
C LYS A 93 -10.27 0.02 21.41
N LEU A 94 -9.49 0.49 22.36
CA LEU A 94 -8.07 0.19 22.50
C LEU A 94 -7.89 -0.74 23.71
N SER A 95 -7.21 -1.86 23.52
CA SER A 95 -6.89 -2.82 24.60
C SER A 95 -5.38 -2.99 24.68
N ILE A 96 -4.80 -2.64 25.83
CA ILE A 96 -3.37 -2.57 26.04
C ILE A 96 -2.94 -3.82 26.80
N TYR A 97 -1.92 -4.50 26.30
CA TYR A 97 -1.39 -5.72 26.89
C TYR A 97 0.09 -5.56 27.23
N THR A 98 0.53 -6.20 28.31
CA THR A 98 1.94 -6.32 28.69
C THR A 98 2.41 -7.76 28.42
N GLY A 99 3.59 -7.91 27.82
CA GLY A 99 4.20 -9.23 27.54
C GLY A 99 4.51 -9.45 26.05
N GLY A 100 5.36 -10.44 25.76
CA GLY A 100 5.80 -10.77 24.41
C GLY A 100 4.65 -11.26 23.51
N VAL A 101 4.68 -10.88 22.24
CA VAL A 101 3.91 -11.56 21.19
C VAL A 101 4.64 -12.87 20.91
N GLY A 102 4.16 -13.98 21.49
CA GLY A 102 4.82 -15.29 21.36
C GLY A 102 4.97 -15.70 19.89
N ALA A 103 6.22 -15.74 19.41
CA ALA A 103 6.58 -16.51 18.24
C ALA A 103 6.68 -17.97 18.68
N THR A 104 5.92 -18.86 18.03
CA THR A 104 5.80 -20.31 18.27
C THR A 104 4.84 -20.73 19.40
N CYS A 105 3.89 -21.61 19.06
CA CYS A 105 2.89 -22.25 19.94
C CYS A 105 1.81 -21.33 20.55
N GLY A 106 0.87 -20.83 19.73
CA GLY A 106 -0.58 -20.69 20.03
C GLY A 106 -1.13 -20.01 21.30
N LEU A 107 -0.31 -19.57 22.25
CA LEU A 107 -0.74 -18.98 23.53
C LEU A 107 -0.37 -17.50 23.56
N HIS A 108 -1.37 -16.63 23.47
CA HIS A 108 -1.17 -15.19 23.67
C HIS A 108 -0.89 -14.91 25.16
N SER A 109 0.38 -14.87 25.57
CA SER A 109 0.78 -14.68 26.97
C SER A 109 0.78 -13.21 27.45
N GLY A 110 0.05 -12.33 26.76
CA GLY A 110 -0.06 -10.91 27.12
C GLY A 110 -1.11 -10.67 28.21
N LYS A 111 -0.72 -10.09 29.35
CA LYS A 111 -1.66 -9.68 30.42
C LYS A 111 -2.33 -8.36 30.04
N LEU A 112 -3.65 -8.29 30.10
CA LEU A 112 -4.39 -7.05 29.84
C LEU A 112 -4.04 -6.01 30.92
N LEU A 113 -3.45 -4.89 30.51
CA LEU A 113 -3.16 -3.75 31.38
C LEU A 113 -4.40 -2.87 31.57
N GLY A 114 -5.18 -2.69 30.50
CA GLY A 114 -6.50 -2.07 30.58
C GLY A 114 -7.06 -1.71 29.21
N ARG A 115 -8.18 -0.98 29.21
CA ARG A 115 -8.93 -0.63 28.00
C ARG A 115 -9.29 0.84 28.00
N VAL A 116 -9.21 1.44 26.82
CA VAL A 116 -9.70 2.81 26.54
C VAL A 116 -10.78 2.70 25.47
N ILE A 117 -11.87 3.43 25.66
CA ILE A 117 -12.95 3.54 24.69
C ILE A 117 -13.06 5.01 24.32
N VAL A 118 -12.83 5.33 23.05
CA VAL A 118 -12.95 6.69 22.51
C VAL A 118 -14.25 6.78 21.72
N PRO A 119 -15.26 7.55 22.21
CA PRO A 119 -16.45 7.84 21.43
C PRO A 119 -16.10 8.64 20.18
N LEU A 120 -16.66 8.26 19.03
CA LEU A 120 -16.50 8.95 17.75
C LEU A 120 -17.75 9.78 17.44
N SER A 121 -18.16 10.61 18.42
CA SER A 121 -19.32 11.50 18.29
C SER A 121 -19.11 12.50 17.16
N GLU A 122 -20.13 12.79 16.35
CA GLU A 122 -20.02 13.76 15.23
C GLU A 122 -19.11 13.30 14.06
N LEU A 123 -18.95 11.99 13.85
CA LEU A 123 -18.17 11.44 12.72
C LEU A 123 -18.57 12.00 11.35
N VAL A 124 -19.82 12.40 11.16
CA VAL A 124 -20.31 13.02 9.91
C VAL A 124 -19.65 14.37 9.64
N LEU A 125 -19.28 15.14 10.68
CA LEU A 125 -18.56 16.41 10.49
C LEU A 125 -17.15 16.20 9.91
N ALA A 126 -16.57 15.02 10.13
CA ALA A 126 -15.26 14.65 9.60
C ALA A 126 -15.23 14.54 8.07
N GLU A 127 -16.38 14.53 7.39
CA GLU A 127 -16.45 14.64 5.93
C GLU A 127 -16.05 16.02 5.42
N SER A 128 -16.29 17.08 6.20
CA SER A 128 -16.05 18.47 5.81
C SER A 128 -14.80 19.09 6.43
N ARG A 129 -14.38 18.63 7.61
CA ARG A 129 -13.24 19.20 8.35
C ARG A 129 -12.61 18.16 9.29
N PRO A 130 -11.33 18.31 9.66
CA PRO A 130 -10.72 17.48 10.68
C PRO A 130 -11.44 17.56 12.04
N VAL A 131 -11.55 16.43 12.73
CA VAL A 131 -12.14 16.29 14.07
C VAL A 131 -11.19 15.52 14.97
N VAL A 132 -10.87 16.07 16.13
CA VAL A 132 -10.05 15.39 17.15
C VAL A 132 -10.97 14.84 18.24
N TYR A 133 -10.92 13.53 18.47
CA TYR A 133 -11.75 12.86 19.49
C TYR A 133 -11.02 12.72 20.82
N GLN A 134 -9.71 12.47 20.75
CA GLN A 134 -8.86 12.33 21.92
C GLN A 134 -7.44 12.76 21.55
N ASN A 135 -6.83 13.63 22.36
CA ASN A 135 -5.41 13.94 22.27
C ASN A 135 -4.90 14.23 23.67
N GLY A 136 -4.20 13.28 24.28
CA GLY A 136 -3.71 13.43 25.64
C GLY A 136 -3.66 12.14 26.43
N TRP A 137 -3.27 12.27 27.70
CA TRP A 137 -3.18 11.18 28.66
C TRP A 137 -4.56 10.71 29.14
N VAL A 138 -4.80 9.41 29.10
CA VAL A 138 -6.00 8.73 29.61
C VAL A 138 -5.58 7.68 30.64
N ALA A 139 -6.24 7.64 31.80
CA ALA A 139 -5.96 6.63 32.81
C ALA A 139 -6.38 5.23 32.34
N ILE A 140 -5.49 4.25 32.50
CA ILE A 140 -5.68 2.85 32.16
C ILE A 140 -5.46 2.02 33.43
N GLY A 141 -6.55 1.69 34.11
CA GLY A 141 -6.53 0.83 35.29
C GLY A 141 -7.70 1.12 36.21
N GLY A 142 -8.51 0.11 36.51
CA GLY A 142 -9.63 0.24 37.43
C GLY A 142 -10.06 -1.12 37.97
N GLY A 143 -9.76 -1.40 39.24
CA GLY A 143 -10.10 -2.70 39.83
C GLY A 143 -9.76 -2.95 41.30
N LYS A 144 -9.93 -1.98 42.21
CA LYS A 144 -10.52 -2.11 43.57
C LYS A 144 -10.29 -0.82 44.37
N LYS A 145 -11.37 -0.08 44.61
CA LYS A 145 -11.46 0.87 45.72
C LYS A 145 -11.37 0.04 47.01
N ASN A 146 -10.19 -0.09 47.58
CA ASN A 146 -9.96 -0.30 49.00
C ASN A 146 -8.68 0.46 49.33
N GLY A 147 -8.76 1.35 50.32
CA GLY A 147 -7.90 2.51 50.48
C GLY A 147 -6.40 2.27 50.33
N SER A 148 -5.80 2.98 49.38
CA SER A 148 -4.42 3.47 49.35
C SER A 148 -4.17 4.00 47.93
N GLY A 149 -3.61 5.21 47.81
CA GLY A 149 -3.45 5.95 46.56
C GLY A 149 -2.46 5.30 45.57
N SER A 150 -2.82 4.14 45.01
CA SER A 150 -2.04 3.52 43.94
C SER A 150 -2.26 4.30 42.64
N SER A 151 -1.19 4.91 42.16
CA SER A 151 -1.19 5.63 40.90
C SER A 151 -1.57 4.66 39.77
N SER A 152 -2.54 5.04 38.93
CA SER A 152 -3.00 4.25 37.80
C SER A 152 -2.04 4.43 36.62
N ALA A 153 -1.79 3.36 35.85
CA ALA A 153 -1.10 3.51 34.57
C ALA A 153 -1.86 4.49 33.66
N GLN A 154 -1.16 5.21 32.79
CA GLN A 154 -1.74 6.18 31.87
C GLN A 154 -1.31 5.86 30.44
N LEU A 155 -2.16 6.15 29.45
CA LEU A 155 -1.85 6.05 28.03
C LEU A 155 -2.02 7.42 27.39
N PHE A 156 -0.97 7.91 26.76
CA PHE A 156 -1.09 8.98 25.78
C PHE A 156 -1.56 8.37 24.46
N LEU A 157 -2.55 9.01 23.82
CA LEU A 157 -3.00 8.65 22.49
C LEU A 157 -3.55 9.88 21.77
N SER A 158 -3.43 9.85 20.44
CA SER A 158 -4.07 10.79 19.52
C SER A 158 -5.04 10.01 18.63
N VAL A 159 -6.31 10.41 18.63
CA VAL A 159 -7.38 9.87 17.79
C VAL A 159 -8.07 11.03 17.10
N ARG A 160 -7.97 11.07 15.78
CA ARG A 160 -8.58 12.10 14.94
C ARG A 160 -9.19 11.49 13.68
N ALA A 161 -10.18 12.17 13.11
CA ALA A 161 -10.70 11.88 11.78
C ALA A 161 -10.47 13.06 10.86
N GLU A 162 -10.12 12.78 9.61
CA GLU A 162 -9.82 13.80 8.59
C GLU A 162 -10.59 13.48 7.29
N PRO A 163 -11.08 14.51 6.57
CA PRO A 163 -11.59 14.36 5.22
C PRO A 163 -10.48 13.83 4.31
N ASP A 164 -10.83 12.87 3.44
CA ASP A 164 -9.90 12.29 2.50
C ASP A 164 -10.60 12.05 1.15
N PRO A 165 -11.04 13.09 0.44
CA PRO A 165 -11.82 12.93 -0.79
C PRO A 165 -11.04 12.12 -1.85
N ARG A 166 -11.73 11.22 -2.55
CA ARG A 166 -11.12 10.31 -3.54
C ARG A 166 -11.89 10.30 -4.85
N PHE A 167 -11.18 10.21 -5.97
CA PHE A 167 -11.77 9.79 -7.24
C PHE A 167 -11.88 8.26 -7.24
N VAL A 168 -13.05 7.75 -7.65
CA VAL A 168 -13.30 6.31 -7.75
C VAL A 168 -13.52 5.97 -9.22
N PHE A 169 -12.76 5.02 -9.73
CA PHE A 169 -12.86 4.51 -11.09
C PHE A 169 -13.20 3.03 -11.06
N GLN A 170 -14.09 2.60 -11.94
CA GLN A 170 -14.48 1.20 -12.05
C GLN A 170 -14.31 0.73 -13.49
N PHE A 171 -13.58 -0.36 -13.65
CA PHE A 171 -13.49 -1.07 -14.93
C PHE A 171 -14.80 -1.80 -15.19
N ASP A 172 -15.33 -1.70 -16.40
CA ASP A 172 -16.53 -2.45 -16.80
C ASP A 172 -16.24 -3.88 -17.30
N GLY A 173 -14.98 -4.30 -17.24
CA GLY A 173 -14.55 -5.64 -17.58
C GLY A 173 -13.10 -5.88 -17.20
N GLU A 174 -12.58 -7.03 -17.63
CA GLU A 174 -11.21 -7.44 -17.38
C GLU A 174 -10.25 -6.58 -18.21
N PRO A 175 -9.12 -6.09 -17.67
CA PRO A 175 -8.18 -5.24 -18.39
C PRO A 175 -7.72 -5.81 -19.74
N GLU A 176 -7.54 -7.12 -19.85
CA GLU A 176 -7.15 -7.82 -21.09
C GLU A 176 -8.24 -7.79 -22.18
N CYS A 177 -9.49 -7.54 -21.82
CA CYS A 177 -10.62 -7.44 -22.74
C CYS A 177 -10.81 -6.01 -23.29
N SER A 178 -9.88 -5.08 -23.02
CA SER A 178 -9.96 -3.68 -23.45
C SER A 178 -11.27 -2.96 -23.03
N PRO A 179 -11.58 -2.91 -21.72
CA PRO A 179 -12.85 -2.39 -21.21
C PRO A 179 -12.90 -0.86 -21.18
N GLN A 180 -14.10 -0.32 -21.01
CA GLN A 180 -14.28 1.08 -20.59
C GLN A 180 -14.05 1.22 -19.07
N VAL A 181 -13.61 2.40 -18.67
CA VAL A 181 -13.43 2.78 -17.27
C VAL A 181 -14.33 3.96 -16.94
N PHE A 182 -15.13 3.78 -15.90
CA PHE A 182 -16.12 4.76 -15.46
C PHE A 182 -15.64 5.45 -14.19
N GLN A 183 -15.75 6.78 -14.13
CA GLN A 183 -15.73 7.49 -12.87
C GLN A 183 -17.06 7.25 -12.15
N VAL A 184 -17.00 6.79 -10.91
CA VAL A 184 -18.16 6.47 -10.08
C VAL A 184 -18.31 7.52 -8.99
N GLN A 185 -19.52 8.08 -8.89
CA GLN A 185 -19.90 8.97 -7.81
C GLN A 185 -21.30 8.60 -7.30
N GLY A 186 -21.37 7.91 -6.17
CA GLY A 186 -22.63 7.37 -5.66
C GLY A 186 -23.26 6.40 -6.66
N THR A 187 -24.44 6.73 -7.18
CA THR A 187 -25.15 5.93 -8.19
C THR A 187 -24.81 6.32 -9.63
N VAL A 188 -24.11 7.44 -9.83
CA VAL A 188 -23.77 7.95 -11.16
C VAL A 188 -22.47 7.31 -11.63
N LYS A 189 -22.47 6.79 -12.86
CA LYS A 189 -21.28 6.29 -13.55
C LYS A 189 -21.09 7.06 -14.86
N GLN A 190 -19.92 7.67 -15.03
CA GLN A 190 -19.58 8.42 -16.23
C GLN A 190 -18.35 7.78 -16.90
N PRO A 191 -18.40 7.43 -18.19
CA PRO A 191 -17.21 6.93 -18.88
C PRO A 191 -16.17 8.05 -18.94
N VAL A 192 -14.93 7.72 -18.61
CA VAL A 192 -13.81 8.69 -18.62
C VAL A 192 -12.60 8.19 -19.39
N PHE A 193 -12.38 6.86 -19.42
CA PHE A 193 -11.28 6.26 -20.17
C PHE A 193 -11.71 5.00 -20.91
N THR A 194 -10.93 4.63 -21.92
CA THR A 194 -10.97 3.33 -22.59
C THR A 194 -9.61 2.64 -22.46
N CYS A 195 -9.62 1.40 -22.01
CA CYS A 195 -8.44 0.56 -21.95
C CYS A 195 -8.24 -0.17 -23.29
N LYS A 196 -7.00 -0.24 -23.77
CA LYS A 196 -6.62 -1.06 -24.92
C LYS A 196 -5.48 -1.98 -24.53
N PHE A 197 -5.76 -3.27 -24.41
CA PHE A 197 -4.75 -4.30 -24.21
C PHE A 197 -4.12 -4.68 -25.56
N GLY A 198 -2.84 -5.02 -25.53
CA GLY A 198 -2.12 -5.45 -26.72
C GLY A 198 -0.81 -6.15 -26.42
N PHE A 199 -0.18 -6.62 -27.48
CA PHE A 199 1.18 -7.16 -27.45
C PHE A 199 2.11 -6.15 -28.12
N ARG A 200 3.26 -5.90 -27.51
CA ARG A 200 4.33 -5.08 -28.06
C ARG A 200 4.93 -5.84 -29.25
N ASP A 201 4.71 -5.32 -30.45
CA ASP A 201 5.52 -5.69 -31.61
C ASP A 201 6.92 -5.10 -31.44
N MET A 202 7.90 -5.95 -31.16
CA MET A 202 9.33 -5.60 -31.21
C MET A 202 9.83 -5.47 -32.67
N GLN A 203 8.98 -5.05 -33.61
CA GLN A 203 9.27 -5.01 -35.05
C GLN A 203 8.91 -3.70 -35.76
N SER A 204 8.48 -2.66 -35.05
CA SER A 204 8.19 -1.35 -35.65
C SER A 204 9.14 -0.23 -35.20
N ARG A 205 10.43 -0.53 -35.05
CA ARG A 205 11.49 0.50 -34.91
C ARG A 205 12.34 0.67 -36.18
N SER A 206 11.69 0.57 -37.34
CA SER A 206 12.26 1.00 -38.62
C SER A 206 11.14 1.37 -39.60
N MET A 207 10.59 2.57 -39.46
CA MET A 207 9.92 3.24 -40.58
C MET A 207 10.57 4.60 -40.81
N SER A 208 11.65 4.57 -41.57
CA SER A 208 12.07 5.67 -42.44
C SER A 208 12.58 5.05 -43.75
N SER A 209 11.68 4.99 -44.73
CA SER A 209 11.87 5.05 -46.19
C SER A 209 13.15 4.48 -46.83
N GLU A 210 13.02 3.40 -47.62
CA GLU A 210 13.11 3.44 -49.09
C GLU A 210 12.80 2.06 -49.73
N PRO A 211 12.20 2.00 -50.93
CA PRO A 211 11.86 0.75 -51.61
C PRO A 211 12.98 0.32 -52.56
N GLY A 212 13.66 -0.79 -52.27
CA GLY A 212 14.62 -1.36 -53.22
C GLY A 212 15.36 -2.61 -52.76
N THR A 213 15.17 -3.70 -53.53
CA THR A 213 15.92 -4.97 -53.59
C THR A 213 15.76 -6.02 -52.48
N PRO A 214 15.34 -7.26 -52.83
CA PRO A 214 15.32 -8.39 -51.90
C PRO A 214 16.72 -9.02 -51.82
N ARG A 215 17.28 -9.14 -50.61
CA ARG A 215 18.44 -10.02 -50.37
C ARG A 215 18.03 -11.18 -49.49
N ASN A 216 18.04 -12.35 -50.12
CA ASN A 216 18.01 -13.68 -49.52
C ASN A 216 18.80 -13.74 -48.21
N TRP A 217 18.13 -14.15 -47.14
CA TRP A 217 18.74 -14.92 -46.06
C TRP A 217 17.91 -16.20 -45.89
N LEU A 218 18.57 -17.33 -46.07
CA LEU A 218 17.99 -18.67 -46.06
C LEU A 218 17.32 -18.99 -44.71
N PRO A 219 16.28 -19.85 -44.69
CA PRO A 219 15.57 -20.23 -43.48
C PRO A 219 16.35 -21.31 -42.73
N PHE A 220 16.96 -20.95 -41.59
CA PHE A 220 17.25 -21.96 -40.58
C PHE A 220 15.95 -22.35 -39.89
N GLY A 221 15.31 -23.38 -40.42
CA GLY A 221 14.28 -24.14 -39.73
C GLY A 221 14.86 -24.77 -38.47
N GLY A 222 14.50 -24.22 -37.32
CA GLY A 222 14.89 -24.73 -36.01
C GLY A 222 13.88 -24.31 -34.96
N ALA A 223 12.91 -25.20 -34.69
CA ALA A 223 12.22 -25.32 -33.40
C ALA A 223 11.71 -24.03 -32.72
N HIS A 224 10.99 -23.15 -33.42
CA HIS A 224 10.37 -21.97 -32.81
C HIS A 224 9.08 -22.26 -32.02
N LYS A 225 8.77 -23.54 -31.74
CA LYS A 225 7.51 -23.98 -31.12
C LYS A 225 7.60 -24.25 -29.61
N GLU A 226 8.78 -24.18 -29.00
CA GLU A 226 8.99 -24.56 -27.60
C GLU A 226 9.31 -23.39 -26.63
N GLN A 227 9.72 -22.22 -27.14
CA GLN A 227 10.10 -21.07 -26.29
C GLN A 227 8.92 -20.22 -25.79
N SER A 228 7.75 -20.26 -26.46
CA SER A 228 6.57 -19.49 -26.04
C SER A 228 5.90 -20.01 -24.76
N GLY A 229 6.29 -21.19 -24.27
CA GLY A 229 5.75 -21.79 -23.05
C GLY A 229 6.51 -21.45 -21.76
N LYS A 230 7.68 -20.82 -21.84
CA LYS A 230 8.57 -20.59 -20.68
C LYS A 230 8.68 -19.12 -20.25
N GLU A 231 8.10 -18.21 -21.01
CA GLU A 231 8.18 -16.77 -20.81
C GLU A 231 6.84 -16.10 -21.15
N ARG A 232 6.39 -15.17 -20.30
CA ARG A 232 5.26 -14.27 -20.58
C ARG A 232 5.83 -12.88 -20.79
N LYS A 233 5.68 -12.34 -22.00
CA LYS A 233 6.28 -11.06 -22.41
C LYS A 233 5.37 -10.25 -23.31
N GLY A 234 5.72 -8.97 -23.42
CA GLY A 234 5.17 -8.09 -24.45
C GLY A 234 3.79 -7.54 -24.14
N TRP A 235 3.16 -7.84 -23.01
CA TRP A 235 1.87 -7.22 -22.69
C TRP A 235 2.00 -5.71 -22.51
N SER A 236 1.04 -4.99 -23.07
CA SER A 236 0.86 -3.57 -22.84
C SER A 236 -0.62 -3.25 -22.69
N ILE A 237 -0.92 -2.25 -21.87
CA ILE A 237 -2.23 -1.63 -21.80
C ILE A 237 -2.08 -0.13 -21.97
N THR A 238 -2.88 0.45 -22.85
CA THR A 238 -2.90 1.88 -23.12
C THR A 238 -4.26 2.44 -22.71
N ILE A 239 -4.24 3.48 -21.89
CA ILE A 239 -5.43 4.19 -21.42
C ILE A 239 -5.65 5.37 -22.37
N HIS A 240 -6.84 5.43 -22.96
CA HIS A 240 -7.25 6.50 -23.84
C HIS A 240 -8.30 7.36 -23.14
N ASP A 241 -8.29 8.66 -23.40
CA ASP A 241 -9.39 9.54 -23.01
C ASP A 241 -10.63 9.32 -23.91
N LEU A 242 -11.67 10.12 -23.72
CA LEU A 242 -12.89 10.07 -24.52
C LEU A 242 -12.69 10.51 -25.99
N SER A 243 -11.60 11.21 -26.29
CA SER A 243 -11.23 11.59 -27.67
C SER A 243 -10.51 10.44 -28.40
N GLY A 244 -10.12 9.39 -27.69
CA GLY A 244 -9.28 8.31 -28.21
C GLY A 244 -7.79 8.64 -28.18
N SER A 245 -7.38 9.70 -27.49
CA SER A 245 -5.97 10.07 -27.32
C SER A 245 -5.33 9.26 -26.19
N PRO A 246 -4.12 8.70 -26.37
CA PRO A 246 -3.47 7.92 -25.34
C PRO A 246 -2.92 8.83 -24.23
N VAL A 247 -3.45 8.69 -23.01
CA VAL A 247 -3.14 9.55 -21.85
C VAL A 247 -2.28 8.86 -20.78
N ALA A 248 -2.21 7.53 -20.79
CA ALA A 248 -1.27 6.76 -19.98
C ALA A 248 -1.06 5.37 -20.61
N ALA A 249 0.03 4.70 -20.25
CA ALA A 249 0.24 3.32 -20.63
C ALA A 249 0.95 2.54 -19.53
N ALA A 250 0.73 1.24 -19.46
CA ALA A 250 1.57 0.32 -18.72
C ALA A 250 2.10 -0.74 -19.67
N SER A 251 3.42 -0.97 -19.66
CA SER A 251 4.03 -1.95 -20.55
C SER A 251 5.04 -2.80 -19.82
N MET A 252 4.99 -4.10 -20.08
CA MET A 252 5.94 -5.06 -19.54
C MET A 252 7.33 -4.78 -20.09
N VAL A 253 8.27 -4.47 -19.20
CA VAL A 253 9.67 -4.18 -19.51
C VAL A 253 10.60 -5.31 -19.11
N THR A 254 10.25 -6.04 -18.05
CA THR A 254 10.92 -7.28 -17.67
C THR A 254 9.93 -8.41 -17.82
N PRO A 255 10.22 -9.40 -18.68
CA PRO A 255 9.32 -10.52 -18.90
C PRO A 255 9.18 -11.37 -17.63
N PHE A 256 8.03 -12.02 -17.49
CA PHE A 256 7.81 -12.96 -16.41
C PHE A 256 8.34 -14.32 -16.86
N VAL A 257 9.29 -14.87 -16.12
CA VAL A 257 9.99 -16.12 -16.46
C VAL A 257 10.03 -17.02 -15.23
N ALA A 258 9.84 -18.32 -15.44
CA ALA A 258 9.99 -19.30 -14.36
C ALA A 258 11.44 -19.37 -13.88
N SER A 259 11.66 -19.40 -12.56
CA SER A 259 13.00 -19.62 -12.02
C SER A 259 13.53 -21.02 -12.39
N PRO A 260 14.85 -21.21 -12.56
CA PRO A 260 15.44 -22.54 -12.75
C PRO A 260 14.97 -23.53 -11.68
N GLY A 261 14.50 -24.71 -12.11
CA GLY A 261 13.99 -25.76 -11.22
C GLY A 261 12.60 -25.48 -10.62
N SER A 262 11.89 -24.46 -11.07
CA SER A 262 10.52 -24.14 -10.65
C SER A 262 9.63 -23.80 -11.85
N HIS A 263 8.33 -23.79 -11.65
CA HIS A 263 7.35 -23.25 -12.60
C HIS A 263 6.87 -21.85 -12.19
N CYS A 264 7.49 -21.21 -11.20
CA CYS A 264 6.99 -19.96 -10.64
C CYS A 264 7.97 -18.80 -10.90
N VAL A 265 7.43 -17.59 -10.98
CA VAL A 265 8.22 -16.35 -11.03
C VAL A 265 8.70 -16.04 -9.61
N SER A 266 10.00 -16.09 -9.34
CA SER A 266 10.54 -15.84 -7.99
C SER A 266 10.83 -14.38 -7.73
N ARG A 267 10.92 -14.02 -6.45
CA ARG A 267 11.38 -12.70 -5.99
C ARG A 267 12.79 -12.33 -6.50
N SER A 268 13.65 -13.31 -6.76
CA SER A 268 14.99 -13.09 -7.31
C SER A 268 15.01 -12.71 -8.79
N ASN A 269 13.90 -12.96 -9.51
CA ASN A 269 13.74 -12.58 -10.92
C ASN A 269 12.28 -12.13 -11.15
N PRO A 270 11.89 -10.98 -10.60
CA PRO A 270 10.51 -10.51 -10.70
C PRO A 270 10.20 -10.01 -12.11
N GLY A 271 8.97 -10.22 -12.55
CA GLY A 271 8.46 -9.55 -13.75
C GLY A 271 8.16 -8.09 -13.44
N ALA A 272 8.31 -7.21 -14.43
CA ALA A 272 8.19 -5.78 -14.21
C ALA A 272 7.42 -5.05 -15.32
N TRP A 273 6.58 -4.12 -14.89
CA TRP A 273 5.85 -3.16 -15.70
C TRP A 273 6.44 -1.77 -15.50
N LEU A 274 6.50 -1.02 -16.60
CA LEU A 274 6.77 0.41 -16.58
C LEU A 274 5.47 1.14 -16.89
N ILE A 275 5.08 2.02 -15.97
CA ILE A 275 3.96 2.94 -16.18
C ILE A 275 4.53 4.19 -16.85
N LEU A 276 3.88 4.61 -17.93
CA LEU A 276 4.32 5.67 -18.82
C LEU A 276 3.26 6.76 -18.88
N ARG A 277 3.71 8.01 -18.92
CA ARG A 277 2.86 9.18 -19.20
C ARG A 277 3.36 9.89 -20.46
N PRO A 278 2.47 10.43 -21.29
CA PRO A 278 2.87 11.30 -22.39
C PRO A 278 3.40 12.62 -21.81
N ASN A 279 4.54 13.08 -22.32
CA ASN A 279 5.09 14.40 -22.05
C ASN A 279 5.76 14.95 -23.31
N GLU A 280 5.30 16.11 -23.79
CA GLU A 280 5.83 16.79 -24.98
C GLU A 280 5.98 15.86 -26.22
N GLY A 281 5.00 14.97 -26.44
CA GLY A 281 5.02 14.02 -27.57
C GLY A 281 5.92 12.78 -27.36
N THR A 282 6.54 12.63 -26.20
CA THR A 282 7.34 11.45 -25.84
C THR A 282 6.74 10.70 -24.65
N TRP A 283 6.94 9.38 -24.60
CA TRP A 283 6.52 8.58 -23.44
C TRP A 283 7.60 8.62 -22.36
N GLN A 284 7.29 9.17 -21.20
CA GLN A 284 8.20 9.24 -20.06
C GLN A 284 7.84 8.22 -18.98
N PRO A 285 8.84 7.57 -18.36
CA PRO A 285 8.61 6.68 -17.23
C PRO A 285 8.04 7.45 -16.05
N TRP A 286 6.90 7.00 -15.56
CA TRP A 286 6.28 7.51 -14.34
C TRP A 286 6.68 6.65 -13.15
N GLY A 287 6.37 5.35 -13.18
CA GLY A 287 6.66 4.42 -12.09
C GLY A 287 6.92 3.01 -12.58
N ARG A 288 7.49 2.18 -11.70
CA ARG A 288 7.84 0.78 -11.99
C ARG A 288 7.14 -0.14 -11.00
N LEU A 289 6.39 -1.10 -11.52
CA LEU A 289 5.73 -2.15 -10.74
C LEU A 289 6.43 -3.47 -10.98
N GLU A 290 7.00 -4.06 -9.94
CA GLU A 290 7.53 -5.41 -9.94
C GLU A 290 6.56 -6.37 -9.26
N SER A 291 6.52 -7.61 -9.74
CA SER A 291 5.67 -8.65 -9.15
C SER A 291 6.26 -10.04 -9.32
N TRP A 292 6.01 -10.89 -8.32
CA TRP A 292 6.52 -12.26 -8.24
C TRP A 292 5.58 -13.15 -7.42
N LEU A 293 5.75 -14.47 -7.51
CA LEU A 293 5.07 -15.42 -6.63
C LEU A 293 6.01 -15.74 -5.44
N GLU A 294 5.52 -15.53 -4.22
CA GLU A 294 6.27 -15.84 -3.01
C GLU A 294 6.42 -17.36 -2.79
N ARG A 295 7.55 -17.76 -2.19
CA ARG A 295 7.84 -19.17 -1.87
C ARG A 295 7.51 -19.44 -0.40
N GLY A 296 6.64 -20.40 -0.13
CA GLY A 296 6.39 -20.92 1.22
C GLY A 296 4.92 -21.05 1.57
N GLY A 297 4.34 -22.22 1.27
CA GLY A 297 3.04 -22.72 1.77
C GLY A 297 1.76 -21.94 1.41
N SER A 298 1.87 -20.65 1.13
CA SER A 298 0.77 -19.75 0.78
C SER A 298 1.01 -19.22 -0.63
N ASP A 299 0.09 -19.54 -1.56
CA ASP A 299 0.09 -19.01 -2.91
C ASP A 299 -0.18 -17.50 -2.84
N THR A 300 0.86 -16.69 -2.67
CA THR A 300 0.76 -15.22 -2.56
C THR A 300 1.61 -14.55 -3.63
N VAL A 301 1.09 -13.47 -4.21
CA VAL A 301 1.76 -12.64 -5.20
C VAL A 301 2.36 -11.44 -4.47
N GLY A 302 3.69 -11.36 -4.44
CA GLY A 302 4.41 -10.20 -3.96
C GLY A 302 4.45 -9.11 -5.03
N TYR A 303 4.43 -7.86 -4.59
CA TYR A 303 4.56 -6.70 -5.47
C TYR A 303 5.43 -5.62 -4.83
N ARG A 304 6.12 -4.85 -5.68
CA ARG A 304 6.86 -3.64 -5.29
C ARG A 304 6.61 -2.54 -6.30
N PHE A 305 6.15 -1.38 -5.84
CA PHE A 305 5.97 -0.21 -6.69
C PHE A 305 6.95 0.89 -6.31
N GLU A 306 7.67 1.37 -7.31
CA GLU A 306 8.66 2.44 -7.20
C GLU A 306 8.21 3.63 -8.05
N LEU A 307 8.22 4.81 -7.44
CA LEU A 307 7.98 6.09 -8.10
C LEU A 307 9.25 6.93 -7.98
N GLN A 308 9.85 7.33 -9.10
CA GLN A 308 11.09 8.14 -9.11
C GLN A 308 12.19 7.56 -8.18
N ASN A 309 12.42 6.24 -8.27
CA ASN A 309 13.38 5.47 -7.44
C ASN A 309 13.05 5.38 -5.95
N THR A 310 11.88 5.85 -5.51
CA THR A 310 11.40 5.69 -4.13
C THR A 310 10.37 4.56 -4.07
N THR A 311 10.59 3.56 -3.21
CA THR A 311 9.60 2.49 -3.00
C THR A 311 8.41 3.05 -2.23
N LEU A 312 7.24 3.10 -2.86
CA LEU A 312 6.01 3.59 -2.23
C LEU A 312 5.15 2.46 -1.69
N ALA A 313 5.25 1.26 -2.28
CA ALA A 313 4.51 0.10 -1.80
C ALA A 313 5.32 -1.18 -2.00
N ASN A 314 5.29 -2.05 -1.01
CA ASN A 314 5.91 -3.37 -1.04
C ASN A 314 5.11 -4.30 -0.12
N SER A 315 4.35 -5.23 -0.69
CA SER A 315 3.48 -6.12 0.07
C SER A 315 3.12 -7.37 -0.74
N THR A 316 2.19 -8.17 -0.22
CA THR A 316 1.72 -9.40 -0.86
C THR A 316 0.20 -9.44 -0.94
N LEU A 317 -0.33 -10.09 -1.97
CA LEU A 317 -1.75 -10.41 -2.15
C LEU A 317 -1.94 -11.92 -2.20
N GLY A 318 -3.11 -12.43 -1.80
CA GLY A 318 -3.41 -13.84 -1.97
C GLY A 318 -3.66 -14.16 -3.45
N ALA A 319 -2.92 -15.10 -4.03
CA ALA A 319 -3.04 -15.42 -5.45
C ALA A 319 -4.46 -15.92 -5.80
N LYS A 320 -5.07 -16.75 -4.93
CA LYS A 320 -6.42 -17.30 -5.15
C LYS A 320 -7.55 -16.42 -4.62
N THR A 321 -7.29 -15.68 -3.56
CA THR A 321 -8.30 -14.85 -2.90
C THR A 321 -8.37 -13.44 -3.47
N GLY A 322 -7.31 -12.99 -4.15
CA GLY A 322 -7.14 -11.59 -4.50
C GLY A 322 -6.84 -10.76 -3.26
N GLY A 323 -7.17 -9.48 -3.34
CA GLY A 323 -7.08 -8.55 -2.23
C GLY A 323 -7.20 -7.10 -2.68
N LYS A 324 -6.60 -6.20 -1.90
CA LYS A 324 -6.54 -4.78 -2.23
C LYS A 324 -5.08 -4.34 -2.30
N PHE A 325 -4.66 -3.94 -3.50
CA PHE A 325 -3.41 -3.22 -3.70
C PHE A 325 -3.60 -1.80 -3.15
N SER A 326 -2.69 -1.29 -2.32
CA SER A 326 -2.83 0.04 -1.74
C SER A 326 -1.49 0.73 -1.54
N ILE A 327 -1.47 2.03 -1.78
CA ILE A 327 -0.33 2.92 -1.54
C ILE A 327 -0.80 4.02 -0.59
N ASP A 328 -0.14 4.12 0.56
CA ASP A 328 -0.45 5.08 1.62
C ASP A 328 0.87 5.56 2.23
N LEU A 329 1.17 6.87 2.13
CA LEU A 329 2.44 7.42 2.64
C LEU A 329 2.35 7.81 4.12
N THR A 330 1.22 7.54 4.78
CA THR A 330 1.12 7.77 6.23
C THR A 330 1.87 6.72 7.05
N SER A 331 2.12 5.53 6.49
CA SER A 331 2.89 4.46 7.16
C SER A 331 4.38 4.46 6.84
N SER A 332 4.83 5.20 5.82
CA SER A 332 6.21 5.14 5.30
C SER A 332 7.27 5.79 6.20
N LEU A 333 6.93 6.14 7.44
CA LEU A 333 7.84 6.72 8.44
C LEU A 333 8.00 5.85 9.70
N THR A 334 7.53 4.60 9.71
CA THR A 334 7.75 3.68 10.83
C THR A 334 8.20 2.29 10.37
N PRO A 335 9.27 1.73 10.97
CA PRO A 335 9.70 0.36 10.69
C PRO A 335 8.73 -0.64 11.33
N ALA A 336 8.54 -1.76 10.63
CA ALA A 336 7.89 -2.99 11.10
C ALA A 336 6.36 -2.96 11.28
N ASN A 337 5.65 -3.65 10.38
CA ASN A 337 4.67 -4.70 10.72
C ASN A 337 4.10 -5.34 9.45
N SER A 338 4.95 -6.07 8.72
CA SER A 338 4.55 -7.23 7.92
C SER A 338 5.29 -8.43 8.51
N PRO A 339 4.62 -9.54 8.86
CA PRO A 339 5.26 -10.67 9.56
C PRO A 339 6.26 -11.48 8.69
N HIS A 340 6.78 -10.90 7.60
CA HIS A 340 7.77 -11.53 6.73
C HIS A 340 8.78 -10.57 6.07
N SER A 341 8.93 -9.34 6.56
CA SER A 341 9.93 -8.40 6.00
C SER A 341 11.23 -8.42 6.80
N SER A 342 12.22 -9.22 6.37
CA SER A 342 13.62 -8.98 6.74
C SER A 342 14.13 -7.78 5.94
N PHE A 343 14.59 -6.76 6.66
CA PHE A 343 15.38 -5.67 6.08
C PHE A 343 16.85 -6.03 6.27
N ASP A 344 17.46 -6.63 5.24
CA ASP A 344 18.91 -6.83 5.21
C ASP A 344 19.57 -5.54 4.74
N PHE A 345 20.10 -4.76 5.69
CA PHE A 345 21.00 -3.66 5.37
C PHE A 345 22.36 -4.26 4.99
N GLY A 346 22.56 -4.48 3.69
CA GLY A 346 23.84 -4.89 3.12
C GLY A 346 24.90 -3.81 3.37
N SER A 347 25.87 -4.17 4.21
CA SER A 347 27.11 -3.47 4.47
C SER A 347 27.87 -3.15 3.16
N GLY A 348 28.25 -1.89 2.99
CA GLY A 348 29.10 -1.40 1.90
C GLY A 348 29.94 -0.22 2.39
N THR A 349 31.14 -0.53 2.85
CA THR A 349 32.21 0.36 3.34
C THR A 349 32.74 1.34 2.27
N GLY A 350 33.07 2.59 2.64
CA GLY A 350 33.94 3.43 1.78
C GLY A 350 33.99 4.96 2.02
N SER A 351 34.56 5.40 3.14
CA SER A 351 35.46 6.57 3.36
C SER A 351 35.41 7.84 2.47
N ARG A 352 35.03 9.00 3.04
CA ARG A 352 35.87 10.21 3.37
C ARG A 352 35.06 11.53 3.41
N PRO A 353 35.41 12.50 4.29
CA PRO A 353 34.75 13.80 4.39
C PRO A 353 35.46 14.86 3.53
N GLY A 354 34.70 15.76 2.90
CA GLY A 354 35.24 16.85 2.10
C GLY A 354 34.26 18.02 2.02
N SER A 355 34.60 19.11 2.68
CA SER A 355 33.92 20.41 2.67
C SER A 355 34.14 21.13 1.33
N GLY A 356 33.12 21.81 0.80
CA GLY A 356 33.22 22.59 -0.45
C GLY A 356 31.94 23.38 -0.76
N SER A 357 32.05 24.69 -0.56
CA SER A 357 31.05 25.75 -0.76
C SER A 357 30.71 26.01 -2.24
N GLY A 358 29.49 26.50 -2.54
CA GLY A 358 29.22 27.23 -3.80
C GLY A 358 27.83 27.05 -4.44
N SER A 359 26.87 27.88 -4.00
CA SER A 359 25.75 28.52 -4.76
C SER A 359 24.88 27.72 -5.75
N ASP A 360 23.58 27.74 -5.44
CA ASP A 360 22.46 28.02 -6.34
C ASP A 360 22.18 27.10 -7.53
N PHE A 361 21.48 25.99 -7.25
CA PHE A 361 20.39 25.53 -8.12
C PHE A 361 19.18 25.16 -7.24
N GLY A 362 18.08 25.89 -7.44
CA GLY A 362 16.85 25.78 -6.68
C GLY A 362 16.21 24.40 -6.79
N PHE A 363 16.42 23.55 -5.79
CA PHE A 363 15.53 22.43 -5.45
C PHE A 363 14.66 22.80 -4.24
N GLY A 364 13.86 23.85 -4.42
CA GLY A 364 12.92 24.38 -3.44
C GLY A 364 11.57 23.67 -3.39
N LEU A 365 11.48 22.34 -3.61
CA LEU A 365 10.20 21.61 -3.61
C LEU A 365 10.11 20.44 -2.61
N PHE A 366 11.09 20.28 -1.71
CA PHE A 366 11.16 19.10 -0.82
C PHE A 366 11.20 19.36 0.69
N PRO A 367 10.45 20.34 1.24
CA PRO A 367 9.93 20.15 2.61
C PRO A 367 8.41 20.33 2.79
N GLN A 368 7.65 20.67 1.74
CA GLN A 368 6.18 20.85 1.82
C GLN A 368 5.39 19.60 1.38
N LEU A 369 6.09 18.55 0.92
CA LEU A 369 5.49 17.27 0.48
C LEU A 369 5.36 16.23 1.60
N ILE A 370 5.82 16.55 2.82
CA ILE A 370 5.94 15.60 3.95
C ILE A 370 4.68 15.58 4.82
N GLN A 371 3.50 15.59 4.19
CA GLN A 371 2.22 15.20 4.80
C GLN A 371 1.31 14.63 3.71
N ARG A 372 1.52 13.38 3.27
CA ARG A 372 0.77 12.88 2.10
C ARG A 372 0.20 11.48 2.23
N GLY A 373 -0.69 11.32 3.21
CA GLY A 373 -2.01 10.72 2.99
C GLY A 373 -2.17 9.38 2.25
N PHE A 374 -3.42 9.06 1.95
CA PHE A 374 -3.79 7.97 1.06
C PHE A 374 -3.47 8.37 -0.39
N VAL A 375 -2.80 7.50 -1.14
CA VAL A 375 -2.45 7.77 -2.56
C VAL A 375 -3.43 7.07 -3.48
N MET A 376 -3.47 5.74 -3.42
CA MET A 376 -4.37 4.94 -4.24
C MET A 376 -4.69 3.61 -3.58
N SER A 377 -5.77 2.98 -4.03
CA SER A 377 -5.94 1.53 -3.89
C SER A 377 -6.69 0.95 -5.08
N SER A 378 -6.41 -0.31 -5.40
CA SER A 378 -7.14 -1.07 -6.42
C SER A 378 -7.59 -2.40 -5.84
N THR A 379 -8.84 -2.78 -6.08
CA THR A 379 -9.25 -4.17 -5.90
C THR A 379 -8.58 -5.04 -6.97
N VAL A 380 -8.22 -6.25 -6.57
CA VAL A 380 -7.60 -7.24 -7.44
C VAL A 380 -8.25 -8.57 -7.13
N GLU A 381 -8.81 -9.21 -8.14
CA GLU A 381 -9.46 -10.51 -7.96
C GLU A 381 -8.44 -11.66 -7.96
N GLY A 382 -8.87 -12.76 -7.37
CA GLY A 382 -8.08 -13.99 -7.38
C GLY A 382 -7.93 -14.55 -8.79
N VAL A 383 -6.80 -15.22 -9.01
CA VAL A 383 -6.47 -16.04 -10.18
C VAL A 383 -7.69 -16.85 -10.64
N GLY A 384 -8.18 -16.55 -11.85
CA GLY A 384 -9.18 -17.33 -12.58
C GLY A 384 -10.59 -16.79 -12.47
N LYS A 385 -10.77 -15.69 -11.76
CA LYS A 385 -12.03 -14.97 -11.65
C LYS A 385 -12.08 -13.82 -12.64
N CYS A 386 -13.29 -13.39 -12.95
CA CYS A 386 -13.50 -12.18 -13.73
C CYS A 386 -13.16 -10.95 -12.88
N SER A 387 -12.08 -10.27 -13.23
CA SER A 387 -11.64 -9.06 -12.53
C SER A 387 -12.39 -7.84 -13.09
N LYS A 388 -12.93 -7.03 -12.17
CA LYS A 388 -13.41 -5.68 -12.46
C LYS A 388 -12.76 -4.73 -11.46
N PRO A 389 -11.50 -4.31 -11.70
CA PRO A 389 -10.77 -3.47 -10.76
C PRO A 389 -11.56 -2.20 -10.41
N GLU A 390 -11.65 -1.91 -9.12
CA GLU A 390 -12.13 -0.65 -8.58
C GLU A 390 -10.92 0.10 -8.03
N VAL A 391 -10.68 1.29 -8.58
CA VAL A 391 -9.51 2.13 -8.32
C VAL A 391 -9.95 3.36 -7.57
N GLU A 392 -9.46 3.51 -6.35
CA GLU A 392 -9.61 4.72 -5.54
C GLU A 392 -8.31 5.52 -5.61
N VAL A 393 -8.38 6.83 -5.86
CA VAL A 393 -7.21 7.72 -5.92
C VAL A 393 -7.48 8.98 -5.09
N GLY A 394 -6.57 9.32 -4.17
CA GLY A 394 -6.70 10.54 -3.35
C GLY A 394 -6.63 11.80 -4.21
N VAL A 395 -7.56 12.74 -3.98
CA VAL A 395 -7.67 13.96 -4.79
C VAL A 395 -6.37 14.78 -4.79
N GLN A 396 -5.64 14.82 -3.68
CA GLN A 396 -4.36 15.54 -3.59
C GLN A 396 -3.27 15.01 -4.53
N HIS A 397 -3.46 13.83 -5.13
CA HIS A 397 -2.51 13.19 -6.05
C HIS A 397 -2.91 13.30 -7.52
N VAL A 398 -4.02 13.98 -7.84
CA VAL A 398 -4.55 14.11 -9.20
C VAL A 398 -4.73 15.60 -9.52
N THR A 399 -3.85 16.13 -10.38
CA THR A 399 -3.96 17.52 -10.85
C THR A 399 -4.65 17.63 -12.21
N CYS A 400 -4.56 16.58 -13.01
CA CYS A 400 -5.18 16.47 -14.33
C CYS A 400 -5.72 15.06 -14.60
N THR A 401 -6.41 14.88 -15.72
CA THR A 401 -6.96 13.57 -16.14
C THR A 401 -5.87 12.54 -16.42
N GLU A 402 -4.71 12.98 -16.90
CA GLU A 402 -3.57 12.12 -17.21
C GLU A 402 -2.95 11.51 -15.94
N ASP A 403 -2.94 12.26 -14.83
CA ASP A 403 -2.52 11.75 -13.54
C ASP A 403 -3.43 10.59 -13.08
N ALA A 404 -4.75 10.77 -13.17
CA ALA A 404 -5.70 9.71 -12.86
C ALA A 404 -5.53 8.49 -13.79
N ALA A 405 -5.31 8.73 -15.09
CA ALA A 405 -5.06 7.67 -16.06
C ALA A 405 -3.81 6.83 -15.73
N ALA A 406 -2.76 7.45 -15.16
CA ALA A 406 -1.56 6.74 -14.74
C ALA A 406 -1.84 5.77 -13.57
N TYR A 407 -2.67 6.17 -12.61
CA TYR A 407 -3.13 5.29 -11.53
C TYR A 407 -4.04 4.16 -12.04
N VAL A 408 -4.90 4.43 -13.02
CA VAL A 408 -5.73 3.42 -13.70
C VAL A 408 -4.86 2.41 -14.47
N ALA A 409 -3.81 2.88 -15.17
CA ALA A 409 -2.86 2.02 -15.86
C ALA A 409 -2.09 1.13 -14.88
N LEU A 410 -1.69 1.67 -13.72
CA LEU A 410 -1.03 0.92 -12.66
C LEU A 410 -1.94 -0.16 -12.06
N ALA A 411 -3.21 0.15 -11.82
CA ALA A 411 -4.21 -0.81 -11.35
C ALA A 411 -4.38 -1.97 -12.35
N ALA A 412 -4.50 -1.67 -13.65
CA ALA A 412 -4.58 -2.69 -14.68
C ALA A 412 -3.31 -3.56 -14.75
N ALA A 413 -2.13 -2.96 -14.63
CA ALA A 413 -0.87 -3.70 -14.60
C ALA A 413 -0.80 -4.66 -13.40
N MET A 414 -1.26 -4.22 -12.23
CA MET A 414 -1.30 -5.06 -11.03
C MET A 414 -2.29 -6.22 -11.16
N ASP A 415 -3.46 -5.98 -11.76
CA ASP A 415 -4.44 -7.03 -12.04
C ASP A 415 -3.88 -8.08 -13.02
N LEU A 416 -3.30 -7.64 -14.14
CA LEU A 416 -2.62 -8.52 -15.11
C LEU A 416 -1.42 -9.27 -14.50
N SER A 417 -0.74 -8.68 -13.52
CA SER A 417 0.34 -9.33 -12.78
C SER A 417 -0.12 -10.56 -11.99
N MET A 418 -1.38 -10.62 -11.54
CA MET A 418 -1.91 -11.82 -10.88
C MET A 418 -1.91 -13.02 -11.82
N ASP A 419 -2.22 -12.81 -13.10
CA ASP A 419 -2.12 -13.84 -14.12
C ASP A 419 -0.68 -14.09 -14.55
N ALA A 420 0.12 -13.03 -14.70
CA ALA A 420 1.51 -13.13 -15.10
C ALA A 420 2.37 -13.91 -14.08
N CYS A 421 2.01 -13.88 -12.79
CA CYS A 421 2.68 -14.65 -11.73
C CYS A 421 2.18 -16.09 -11.54
N ARG A 422 1.14 -16.53 -12.27
CA ARG A 422 0.69 -17.94 -12.17
C ARG A 422 1.80 -18.92 -12.49
N PRO A 423 1.81 -20.14 -11.91
CA PRO A 423 2.73 -21.17 -12.33
C PRO A 423 2.64 -21.43 -13.85
N PHE A 424 3.77 -21.61 -14.52
CA PHE A 424 3.86 -21.90 -15.96
C PHE A 424 3.29 -23.26 -16.34
N SER A 425 3.09 -24.15 -15.37
CA SER A 425 2.32 -25.39 -15.55
C SER A 425 0.83 -25.13 -15.80
N GLN A 426 0.32 -23.94 -15.47
CA GLN A 426 -1.07 -23.55 -15.70
C GLN A 426 -1.21 -22.75 -16.98
N LYS A 427 -2.27 -23.04 -17.73
CA LYS A 427 -2.61 -22.32 -18.96
C LYS A 427 -3.20 -20.95 -18.61
N LEU A 428 -2.66 -19.88 -19.21
CA LEU A 428 -3.24 -18.53 -19.14
C LEU A 428 -4.62 -18.48 -19.80
N ARG A 429 -5.40 -17.42 -19.60
CA ARG A 429 -6.64 -17.17 -20.38
C ARG A 429 -6.35 -16.99 -21.87
N LYS A 430 -7.35 -17.08 -22.75
CA LYS A 430 -7.11 -17.06 -24.22
C LYS A 430 -6.66 -15.67 -24.68
N GLU A 431 -7.21 -14.65 -24.06
CA GLU A 431 -7.03 -13.22 -24.28
C GLU A 431 -5.59 -12.78 -24.02
N LEU A 432 -4.90 -13.47 -23.10
CA LEU A 432 -3.53 -13.19 -22.66
C LEU A 432 -2.46 -13.93 -23.48
N ARG A 433 -2.85 -14.79 -24.42
CA ARG A 433 -1.91 -15.54 -25.26
C ARG A 433 -1.77 -14.85 -26.61
N GLN A 434 -0.55 -14.74 -27.11
CA GLN A 434 -0.32 -14.42 -28.53
C GLN A 434 -0.96 -15.55 -29.35
N GLN A 435 -1.86 -15.20 -30.26
CA GLN A 435 -2.51 -16.14 -31.18
C GLN A 435 -1.57 -16.58 -32.29
#